data_AF-A0A7Z9Y1E8-F1
#
_entry.id   AF-A0A7Z9Y1E8-F1
#
_cell.length_a   1.000
_cell.length_b   1.000
_cell.length_c   1.000
_cell.angle_alpha   90.00
_cell.angle_beta   90.00
_cell.angle_gamma   90.00
#
_symmetry.space_group_name_H-M   'P 1'
#
loop_
_entity.id
_entity.type
_entity.pdbx_description
1 polymer ?
#
loop_
_entity_poly.entity_id
_entity_poly.type
_entity_poly.pdbx_seq_one_letter_code
_entity_poly.pdbx_strand_id
1 'polypeptide(L)'
;MATIWALSRIMSRSRIEQDDLANRLTQGEYSMTNQSEPQVSRRGFLKVITVTGAAAVAAGAGAALLKQNPNTPATITTVSSAPLAVSTPITAATPQNEVLARLAAVQAENMRLQAALDAANRQLETYQLQNQDTSAATESLNVQLGEANAQIGILAGLVALYEQLEEVDVETVVENGLTAVSDTLANLLDDIPTLEEGIQAGHVALAEVENNIPLLENGRIWLENHTGKLDTYFQSIENMLQDAVESAGPFLQMLNDWFEGVRKWLPFGLGQKAAAVMQSITTLLIETPATISGLDTNISQPLAAWLNRDNDGEILLRKNVIKPLRENVLTKTEQTVGKAKETHLVYTAQLKEPVQTAVTNQRAIRQMITLYREEHQV
;
A
#
# COMPACT_ATOMS: atom_id res chain seq x y z
N MET A 1 -26.04 -27.15 40.05
CA MET A 1 -24.80 -26.50 39.58
C MET A 1 -25.01 -25.52 38.40
N ALA A 2 -26.10 -25.60 37.63
CA ALA A 2 -26.37 -24.67 36.52
C ALA A 2 -26.73 -23.21 36.94
N THR A 3 -27.13 -22.98 38.19
CA THR A 3 -27.52 -21.65 38.70
C THR A 3 -26.35 -20.77 39.15
N ILE A 4 -25.18 -21.34 39.43
CA ILE A 4 -23.98 -20.58 39.85
C ILE A 4 -23.26 -19.98 38.64
N TRP A 5 -23.35 -20.63 37.47
CA TRP A 5 -22.72 -20.14 36.24
C TRP A 5 -23.47 -18.94 35.63
N ALA A 6 -24.79 -18.86 35.79
CA ALA A 6 -25.60 -17.73 35.32
C ALA A 6 -25.36 -16.44 36.14
N LEU A 7 -25.14 -16.56 37.45
CA LEU A 7 -24.88 -15.41 38.34
C LEU A 7 -23.48 -14.80 38.14
N SER A 8 -22.47 -15.62 37.81
CA SER A 8 -21.13 -15.11 37.48
C SER A 8 -21.14 -14.29 36.19
N ARG A 9 -21.95 -14.68 35.20
CA ARG A 9 -22.00 -13.98 33.90
C ARG A 9 -22.76 -12.65 33.95
N ILE A 10 -23.72 -12.52 34.85
CA ILE A 10 -24.46 -11.26 35.08
C ILE A 10 -23.60 -10.25 35.86
N MET A 11 -22.82 -10.71 36.85
CA MET A 11 -21.95 -9.81 37.62
C MET A 11 -20.77 -9.26 36.79
N SER A 12 -20.19 -10.06 35.88
CA SER A 12 -19.12 -9.57 34.98
C SER A 12 -19.62 -8.54 33.97
N ARG A 13 -20.88 -8.62 33.54
CA ARG A 13 -21.45 -7.65 32.58
C ARG A 13 -21.75 -6.29 33.24
N SER A 14 -22.16 -6.27 34.51
CA SER A 14 -22.41 -5.02 35.24
C SER A 14 -21.14 -4.22 35.54
N ARG A 15 -19.98 -4.88 35.66
CA ARG A 15 -18.71 -4.20 35.95
C ARG A 15 -18.16 -3.46 34.72
N ILE A 16 -18.41 -3.97 33.50
CA ILE A 16 -17.97 -3.32 32.25
C ILE A 16 -18.80 -2.07 31.95
N GLU A 17 -20.09 -2.05 32.29
CA GLU A 17 -20.93 -0.85 32.10
C GLU A 17 -20.67 0.24 33.15
N GLN A 18 -20.15 -0.09 34.34
CA GLN A 18 -19.77 0.91 35.34
C GLN A 18 -18.47 1.65 34.98
N ASP A 19 -17.49 0.97 34.39
CA ASP A 19 -16.24 1.60 33.98
C ASP A 19 -16.41 2.50 32.74
N ASP A 20 -17.35 2.16 31.85
CA ASP A 20 -17.65 2.98 30.65
C ASP A 20 -18.46 4.25 31.01
N LEU A 21 -19.27 4.22 32.08
CA LEU A 21 -19.95 5.41 32.60
C LEU A 21 -19.02 6.32 33.40
N ALA A 22 -18.00 5.78 34.06
CA ALA A 22 -17.00 6.57 34.77
C ALA A 22 -16.09 7.35 33.81
N ASN A 23 -15.78 6.79 32.63
CA ASN A 23 -14.92 7.45 31.63
C ASN A 23 -15.64 8.52 30.79
N ARG A 24 -16.98 8.51 30.76
CA ARG A 24 -17.78 9.53 30.05
C ARG A 24 -18.09 10.76 30.90
N LEU A 25 -17.84 10.73 32.21
CA LEU A 25 -18.06 11.87 33.11
C LEU A 25 -16.82 12.77 33.31
N THR A 26 -15.68 12.43 32.71
CA THR A 26 -14.42 13.18 32.81
C THR A 26 -14.03 13.95 31.54
N GLN A 27 -14.85 13.94 30.48
CA GLN A 27 -14.60 14.67 29.22
C GLN A 27 -15.75 15.59 28.79
N GLY A 28 -16.35 16.31 29.72
CA GLY A 28 -17.37 17.31 29.39
C GLY A 28 -17.22 18.56 30.23
N GLU A 29 -16.40 19.51 29.79
CA GLU A 29 -16.59 20.97 29.91
C GLU A 29 -15.31 21.72 29.52
N TYR A 30 -15.38 22.47 28.41
CA TYR A 30 -14.78 23.79 28.09
C TYR A 30 -15.08 24.03 26.59
N SER A 31 -16.27 24.52 26.25
CA SER A 31 -16.60 25.95 26.08
C SER A 31 -16.25 26.53 24.70
N MET A 32 -17.33 26.92 24.01
CA MET A 32 -17.53 28.16 23.23
C MET A 32 -16.90 28.32 21.84
N THR A 33 -17.77 28.10 20.84
CA THR A 33 -18.18 29.08 19.81
C THR A 33 -17.29 30.30 19.58
N ASN A 34 -16.68 30.36 18.39
CA ASN A 34 -16.53 31.60 17.64
C ASN A 34 -16.87 31.35 16.17
N GLN A 35 -18.00 31.91 15.75
CA GLN A 35 -18.34 32.15 14.35
C GLN A 35 -17.57 33.37 13.85
N SER A 36 -17.21 33.33 12.56
CA SER A 36 -17.01 34.42 11.57
C SER A 36 -15.59 34.56 10.99
N GLU A 37 -15.37 33.96 9.81
CA GLU A 37 -15.35 34.65 8.52
C GLU A 37 -15.07 33.68 7.34
N PRO A 38 -15.61 33.95 6.13
CA PRO A 38 -15.49 33.05 4.99
C PRO A 38 -14.20 33.29 4.21
N GLN A 39 -13.24 32.38 4.28
CA GLN A 39 -12.15 32.35 3.32
C GLN A 39 -12.64 31.78 1.98
N VAL A 40 -12.63 32.65 0.97
CA VAL A 40 -12.87 32.31 -0.44
C VAL A 40 -11.72 31.42 -0.93
N SER A 41 -11.96 30.12 -0.92
CA SER A 41 -11.08 29.11 -1.52
C SER A 41 -11.04 29.30 -3.04
N ARG A 42 -9.91 29.79 -3.56
CA ARG A 42 -9.57 29.86 -5.00
C ARG A 42 -8.90 28.57 -5.49
N ARG A 43 -9.12 27.43 -4.84
CA ARG A 43 -8.62 26.11 -5.26
C ARG A 43 -9.81 25.19 -5.51
N GLY A 44 -10.42 25.40 -6.66
CA GLY A 44 -11.61 24.67 -7.08
C GLY A 44 -11.92 24.92 -8.53
N PHE A 45 -10.94 24.79 -9.43
CA PHE A 45 -11.24 24.64 -10.85
C PHE A 45 -10.20 23.72 -11.50
N LEU A 46 -10.73 22.65 -12.11
CA LEU A 46 -10.08 21.68 -13.00
C LEU A 46 -9.36 20.48 -12.36
N LYS A 47 -10.18 19.47 -12.02
CA LYS A 47 -9.83 18.06 -12.22
C LYS A 47 -10.86 17.42 -13.17
N VAL A 48 -10.36 16.44 -13.92
CA VAL A 48 -11.04 15.51 -14.86
C VAL A 48 -11.04 15.96 -16.33
N ILE A 49 -10.11 15.41 -17.12
CA ILE A 49 -10.39 14.37 -18.13
C ILE A 49 -9.13 13.48 -18.31
N THR A 50 -9.41 12.21 -18.54
CA THR A 50 -8.58 11.00 -18.70
C THR A 50 -7.72 10.93 -19.97
N VAL A 51 -6.55 10.27 -19.82
CA VAL A 51 -5.85 9.31 -20.72
C VAL A 51 -6.19 9.33 -22.23
N THR A 52 -5.19 9.60 -23.08
CA THR A 52 -4.71 8.77 -24.23
C THR A 52 -3.95 9.62 -25.26
N GLY A 53 -2.72 9.25 -25.59
CA GLY A 53 -2.18 9.33 -26.96
C GLY A 53 -1.59 10.66 -27.50
N ALA A 54 -0.28 10.62 -27.72
CA ALA A 54 0.47 11.18 -28.85
C ALA A 54 0.51 12.71 -29.15
N ALA A 55 1.75 13.12 -29.48
CA ALA A 55 2.16 14.16 -30.43
C ALA A 55 2.18 15.64 -30.00
N ALA A 56 3.41 16.18 -30.05
CA ALA A 56 3.81 17.43 -30.71
C ALA A 56 2.89 18.65 -30.60
N VAL A 57 3.30 19.64 -29.80
CA VAL A 57 3.06 21.06 -30.10
C VAL A 57 4.21 21.91 -29.51
N ALA A 58 5.23 22.17 -30.34
CA ALA A 58 6.09 23.32 -30.18
C ALA A 58 5.66 24.34 -31.23
N ALA A 59 4.74 25.24 -30.85
CA ALA A 59 4.37 26.38 -31.66
C ALA A 59 4.09 27.53 -30.69
N GLY A 60 5.06 28.44 -30.60
CA GLY A 60 4.98 29.63 -29.79
C GLY A 60 3.86 30.55 -30.27
N ALA A 61 3.07 31.03 -29.33
CA ALA A 61 2.17 32.14 -29.50
C ALA A 61 2.52 33.20 -28.44
N GLY A 62 3.51 34.04 -28.76
CA GLY A 62 3.80 35.25 -28.00
C GLY A 62 2.85 36.36 -28.43
N ALA A 63 1.86 36.68 -27.60
CA ALA A 63 1.04 37.87 -27.75
C ALA A 63 1.47 38.90 -26.69
N ALA A 64 2.25 39.90 -27.09
CA ALA A 64 2.44 41.12 -26.33
C ALA A 64 1.97 42.31 -27.19
N LEU A 65 0.76 42.77 -26.90
CA LEU A 65 0.17 43.98 -27.45
C LEU A 65 0.85 45.21 -26.82
N LEU A 66 1.82 45.79 -27.52
CA LEU A 66 2.33 47.14 -27.21
C LEU A 66 1.37 48.19 -27.77
N LYS A 67 0.61 48.80 -26.87
CA LYS A 67 -0.27 49.94 -27.14
C LYS A 67 0.58 51.21 -27.12
N GLN A 68 1.19 51.55 -28.25
CA GLN A 68 1.92 52.81 -28.44
C GLN A 68 0.91 53.96 -28.60
N ASN A 69 1.05 54.99 -27.78
CA ASN A 69 0.21 56.18 -27.74
C ASN A 69 0.90 57.29 -28.56
N PRO A 70 0.42 57.67 -29.76
CA PRO A 70 1.00 58.78 -30.51
C PRO A 70 0.12 60.01 -30.25
N ASN A 71 0.44 60.80 -29.24
CA ASN A 71 -0.14 62.14 -29.12
C ASN A 71 0.72 63.02 -28.20
N THR A 72 1.81 63.53 -28.78
CA THR A 72 2.39 64.80 -28.37
C THR A 72 2.56 65.64 -29.64
N PRO A 73 1.76 66.69 -29.85
CA PRO A 73 1.92 67.56 -31.00
C PRO A 73 3.29 68.24 -30.92
N ALA A 74 3.99 68.26 -32.06
CA ALA A 74 5.21 69.03 -32.24
C ALA A 74 4.92 70.51 -31.94
N THR A 75 5.65 71.09 -30.99
CA THR A 75 5.70 72.54 -30.81
C THR A 75 6.37 73.14 -32.04
N ILE A 76 5.57 73.66 -32.96
CA ILE A 76 6.04 74.50 -34.05
C ILE A 76 6.43 75.84 -33.41
N THR A 77 7.73 76.01 -33.13
CA THR A 77 8.29 77.32 -32.83
C THR A 77 8.16 78.17 -34.10
N THR A 78 7.14 79.01 -34.14
CA THR A 78 6.97 80.02 -35.17
C THR A 78 8.13 81.00 -35.07
N VAL A 79 8.98 81.00 -36.10
CA VAL A 79 9.98 82.06 -36.29
C VAL A 79 9.23 83.36 -36.51
N SER A 80 9.23 84.21 -35.49
CA SER A 80 8.70 85.57 -35.56
C SER A 80 9.50 86.35 -36.61
N SER A 81 8.90 86.58 -37.78
CA SER A 81 9.41 87.52 -38.77
C SER A 81 9.36 88.93 -38.19
N ALA A 82 10.53 89.52 -37.95
CA ALA A 82 10.64 90.92 -37.61
C ALA A 82 10.03 91.79 -38.74
N PRO A 83 9.21 92.81 -38.40
CA PRO A 83 8.67 93.71 -39.41
C PRO A 83 9.79 94.54 -40.03
N LEU A 84 9.86 94.52 -41.37
CA LEU A 84 10.61 95.46 -42.19
C LEU A 84 10.16 96.88 -41.85
N ALA A 85 11.02 97.65 -41.19
CA ALA A 85 10.88 99.09 -41.08
C ALA A 85 11.22 99.72 -42.43
N VAL A 86 10.18 99.99 -43.23
CA VAL A 86 10.25 100.88 -44.39
C VAL A 86 10.12 102.30 -43.87
N SER A 87 11.20 103.09 -43.97
CA SER A 87 11.07 104.54 -43.94
C SER A 87 12.29 105.26 -44.52
N THR A 88 11.98 106.29 -45.32
CA THR A 88 12.78 107.45 -45.79
C THR A 88 13.31 107.39 -47.23
N PRO A 89 13.56 108.55 -47.87
CA PRO A 89 12.57 109.29 -48.66
C PRO A 89 12.97 109.37 -50.15
N ILE A 90 11.98 109.59 -51.01
CA ILE A 90 12.20 109.81 -52.46
C ILE A 90 12.79 111.21 -52.66
N THR A 91 14.11 111.32 -52.62
CA THR A 91 14.82 112.47 -53.19
C THR A 91 15.06 112.20 -54.67
N ALA A 92 14.55 113.10 -55.51
CA ALA A 92 14.68 113.05 -56.97
C ALA A 92 16.15 112.87 -57.37
N ALA A 93 16.48 111.66 -57.82
CA ALA A 93 17.73 111.35 -58.47
C ALA A 93 17.46 111.17 -59.96
N THR A 94 18.36 111.68 -60.79
CA THR A 94 18.52 111.30 -62.19
C THR A 94 18.34 109.77 -62.33
N PRO A 95 17.62 109.27 -63.37
CA PRO A 95 17.21 107.87 -63.47
C PRO A 95 18.36 106.84 -63.47
N GLN A 96 19.62 107.27 -63.52
CA GLN A 96 20.81 106.42 -63.35
C GLN A 96 21.27 106.23 -61.88
N ASN A 97 21.09 107.20 -60.99
CA ASN A 97 21.57 107.09 -59.59
C ASN A 97 20.64 106.24 -58.71
N GLU A 98 19.34 106.25 -58.97
CA GLU A 98 18.36 105.40 -58.28
C GLU A 98 18.56 103.91 -58.63
N VAL A 99 18.97 103.64 -59.88
CA VAL A 99 19.33 102.28 -60.32
C VAL A 99 20.58 101.78 -59.58
N LEU A 100 21.58 102.64 -59.35
CA LEU A 100 22.78 102.29 -58.58
C LEU A 100 22.48 102.06 -57.09
N ALA A 101 21.64 102.89 -56.47
CA ALA A 101 21.21 102.68 -55.08
C ALA A 101 20.39 101.39 -54.92
N ARG A 102 19.52 101.09 -55.89
CA ARG A 102 18.74 99.85 -55.92
C ARG A 102 19.63 98.64 -56.16
N LEU A 103 20.65 98.74 -57.00
CA LEU A 103 21.65 97.69 -57.20
C LEU A 103 22.45 97.43 -55.93
N ALA A 104 22.91 98.47 -55.23
CA ALA A 104 23.62 98.33 -53.95
C ALA A 104 22.73 97.71 -52.86
N ALA A 105 21.45 98.09 -52.79
CA ALA A 105 20.48 97.49 -51.87
C ALA A 105 20.22 96.00 -52.20
N VAL A 106 20.10 95.65 -53.48
CA VAL A 106 19.96 94.26 -53.94
C VAL A 106 21.24 93.45 -53.68
N GLN A 107 22.41 94.08 -53.79
CA GLN A 107 23.69 93.44 -53.49
C GLN A 107 23.86 93.20 -51.98
N ALA A 108 23.48 94.16 -51.14
CA ALA A 108 23.43 93.99 -49.69
C ALA A 108 22.42 92.89 -49.28
N GLU A 109 21.25 92.84 -49.91
CA GLU A 109 20.25 91.79 -49.66
C GLU A 109 20.78 90.41 -50.07
N ASN A 110 21.50 90.30 -51.19
CA ASN A 110 22.14 89.04 -51.59
C ASN A 110 23.19 88.58 -50.58
N MET A 111 24.03 89.48 -50.06
CA MET A 111 25.00 89.13 -49.02
C MET A 111 24.29 88.70 -47.72
N ARG A 112 23.17 89.34 -47.36
CA ARG A 112 22.36 88.97 -46.19
C ARG A 112 21.74 87.59 -46.35
N LEU A 113 21.17 87.30 -47.53
CA LEU A 113 20.58 86.00 -47.85
C LEU A 113 21.64 84.90 -47.89
N GLN A 114 22.83 85.19 -48.44
CA GLN A 114 23.98 84.27 -48.41
C GLN A 114 24.39 83.94 -46.97
N ALA A 115 24.56 84.95 -46.11
CA ALA A 115 24.90 84.73 -44.71
C ALA A 115 23.80 83.96 -43.94
N ALA A 116 22.52 84.21 -44.24
CA ALA A 116 21.40 83.46 -43.66
C ALA A 116 21.37 81.99 -44.12
N LEU A 117 21.67 81.73 -45.39
CA LEU A 117 21.77 80.38 -45.96
C LEU A 117 22.93 79.61 -45.32
N ASP A 118 24.09 80.25 -45.16
CA ASP A 118 25.24 79.66 -44.46
C ASP A 118 24.94 79.35 -43.00
N ALA A 119 24.25 80.24 -42.28
CA ALA A 119 23.82 80.00 -40.90
C ALA A 119 22.84 78.83 -40.80
N ALA A 120 21.86 78.75 -41.72
CA ALA A 120 20.92 77.64 -41.80
C ALA A 120 21.59 76.30 -42.13
N ASN A 121 22.58 76.30 -43.03
CA ASN A 121 23.36 75.10 -43.37
C ASN A 121 24.14 74.57 -42.17
N ARG A 122 24.82 75.44 -41.41
CA ARG A 122 25.52 75.02 -40.17
C ARG A 122 24.56 74.46 -39.13
N GLN A 123 23.37 75.05 -39.02
CA GLN A 123 22.35 74.56 -38.09
C GLN A 123 21.83 73.17 -38.53
N LEU A 124 21.60 72.96 -39.82
CA LEU A 124 21.23 71.65 -40.38
C LEU A 124 22.31 70.60 -40.13
N GLU A 125 23.58 70.94 -40.37
CA GLU A 125 24.73 70.06 -40.09
C GLU A 125 24.80 69.69 -38.59
N THR A 126 24.58 70.67 -37.71
CA THR A 126 24.53 70.43 -36.26
C THR A 126 23.39 69.49 -35.87
N TYR A 127 22.19 69.67 -36.43
CA TYR A 127 21.07 68.75 -36.21
C TYR A 127 21.32 67.36 -36.79
N GLN A 128 22.00 67.26 -37.94
CA GLN A 128 22.38 65.98 -38.52
C GLN A 128 23.36 65.22 -37.63
N LEU A 129 24.37 65.90 -37.07
CA LEU A 129 25.30 65.30 -36.11
C LEU A 129 24.57 64.86 -34.82
N GLN A 130 23.69 65.70 -34.28
CA GLN A 130 22.91 65.36 -33.09
C GLN A 130 21.95 64.18 -33.32
N ASN A 131 21.35 64.07 -34.51
CA ASN A 131 20.52 62.91 -34.89
C ASN A 131 21.37 61.64 -35.06
N GLN A 132 22.60 61.75 -35.57
CA GLN A 132 23.53 60.61 -35.65
C GLN A 132 23.91 60.10 -34.25
N ASP A 133 24.25 61.01 -33.33
CA ASP A 133 24.55 60.66 -31.93
C ASP A 133 23.34 60.01 -31.23
N THR A 134 22.16 60.58 -31.44
CA THR A 134 20.91 60.03 -30.88
C THR A 134 20.63 58.64 -31.45
N SER A 135 20.85 58.44 -32.77
CA SER A 135 20.66 57.13 -33.41
C SER A 135 21.63 56.08 -32.86
N ALA A 136 22.91 56.44 -32.71
CA ALA A 136 23.93 55.57 -32.12
C ALA A 136 23.60 55.21 -30.65
N ALA A 137 23.12 56.17 -29.86
CA ALA A 137 22.67 55.92 -28.50
C ALA A 137 21.46 54.97 -28.45
N THR A 138 20.47 55.15 -29.35
CA THR A 138 19.31 54.24 -29.43
C THR A 138 19.71 52.83 -29.85
N GLU A 139 20.67 52.69 -30.76
CA GLU A 139 21.19 51.39 -31.17
C GLU A 139 21.91 50.68 -30.02
N SER A 140 22.78 51.39 -29.30
CA SER A 140 23.44 50.84 -28.10
C SER A 140 22.44 50.39 -27.03
N LEU A 141 21.40 51.19 -26.77
CA LEU A 141 20.37 50.84 -25.80
C LEU A 141 19.57 49.61 -26.24
N ASN A 142 19.27 49.48 -27.53
CA ASN A 142 18.58 48.29 -28.06
C ASN A 142 19.42 47.02 -27.92
N VAL A 143 20.75 47.10 -28.13
CA VAL A 143 21.66 45.96 -27.88
C VAL A 143 21.66 45.60 -26.39
N GLN A 144 21.80 46.58 -25.50
CA GLN A 144 21.78 46.34 -24.04
C GLN A 144 20.44 45.73 -23.58
N LEU A 145 19.32 46.19 -24.13
CA LEU A 145 17.99 45.65 -23.82
C LEU A 145 17.86 44.21 -24.35
N GLY A 146 18.42 43.91 -25.53
CA GLY A 146 18.52 42.55 -26.05
C GLY A 146 19.33 41.61 -25.14
N GLU A 147 20.49 42.06 -24.68
CA GLU A 147 21.36 41.30 -23.76
C GLU A 147 20.69 41.07 -22.40
N ALA A 148 20.08 42.11 -21.82
CA ALA A 148 19.34 42.01 -20.56
C ALA A 148 18.15 41.04 -20.69
N ASN A 149 17.40 41.09 -21.79
CA ASN A 149 16.31 40.15 -22.05
C ASN A 149 16.80 38.71 -22.19
N ALA A 150 17.96 38.49 -22.84
CA ALA A 150 18.57 37.18 -22.92
C ALA A 150 18.96 36.67 -21.52
N GLN A 151 19.61 37.51 -20.71
CA GLN A 151 19.98 37.16 -19.34
C GLN A 151 18.78 36.86 -18.44
N ILE A 152 17.68 37.63 -18.57
CA ILE A 152 16.42 37.36 -17.88
C ILE A 152 15.86 35.99 -18.29
N GLY A 153 15.91 35.65 -19.58
CA GLY A 153 15.49 34.34 -20.07
C GLY A 153 16.29 33.19 -19.46
N ILE A 154 17.62 33.36 -19.34
CA ILE A 154 18.52 32.38 -18.72
C ILE A 154 18.17 32.18 -17.24
N LEU A 155 18.06 33.27 -16.48
CA LEU A 155 17.73 33.22 -15.06
C LEU A 155 16.33 32.63 -14.83
N ALA A 156 15.35 32.96 -15.67
CA ALA A 156 14.01 32.37 -15.60
C ALA A 156 14.04 30.85 -15.83
N GLY A 157 14.84 30.37 -16.79
CA GLY A 157 15.04 28.93 -17.00
C GLY A 157 15.67 28.22 -15.80
N LEU A 158 16.67 28.84 -15.18
CA LEU A 158 17.30 28.31 -13.97
C LEU A 158 16.32 28.28 -12.79
N VAL A 159 15.53 29.34 -12.59
CA VAL A 159 14.49 29.40 -11.55
C VAL A 159 13.47 28.28 -11.76
N ALA A 160 13.00 28.05 -12.99
CA ALA A 160 12.07 26.97 -13.29
C ALA A 160 12.63 25.57 -12.93
N LEU A 161 13.93 25.32 -13.14
CA LEU A 161 14.58 24.08 -12.72
C LEU A 161 14.66 23.95 -11.19
N TYR A 162 14.87 25.05 -10.47
CA TYR A 162 14.84 25.05 -9.01
C TYR A 162 13.43 24.84 -8.44
N GLU A 163 12.42 25.48 -9.03
CA GLU A 163 11.02 25.25 -8.67
C GLU A 163 10.63 23.79 -8.91
N GLN A 164 11.06 23.20 -10.04
CA GLN A 164 10.84 21.77 -10.31
C GLN A 164 11.58 20.88 -9.29
N LEU A 165 12.76 21.29 -8.82
CA LEU A 165 13.50 20.57 -7.78
C LEU A 165 12.76 20.61 -6.44
N GLU A 166 12.14 21.74 -6.10
CA GLU A 166 11.34 21.94 -4.89
C GLU A 166 10.00 21.19 -4.94
N GLU A 167 9.39 21.07 -6.12
CA GLU A 167 8.18 20.27 -6.32
C GLU A 167 8.39 18.77 -6.06
N VAL A 168 9.61 18.27 -6.19
CA VAL A 168 9.97 16.88 -5.81
C VAL A 168 10.12 16.78 -4.29
N ASP A 169 8.98 16.65 -3.62
CA ASP A 169 8.92 16.51 -2.16
C ASP A 169 9.26 15.09 -1.70
N VAL A 170 10.55 14.80 -1.58
CA VAL A 170 11.06 13.51 -1.08
C VAL A 170 10.64 13.29 0.39
N GLU A 171 10.52 14.37 1.18
CA GLU A 171 10.19 14.28 2.60
C GLU A 171 8.77 13.74 2.79
N THR A 172 7.79 14.35 2.13
CA THR A 172 6.40 13.87 2.16
C THR A 172 6.27 12.45 1.61
N VAL A 173 7.01 12.08 0.56
CA VAL A 173 7.00 10.71 0.03
C VAL A 173 7.54 9.71 1.04
N VAL A 174 8.65 10.04 1.72
CA VAL A 174 9.24 9.19 2.76
C VAL A 174 8.32 9.08 3.97
N GLU A 175 7.76 10.20 4.45
CA GLU A 175 6.86 10.23 5.60
C GLU A 175 5.60 9.38 5.37
N ASN A 176 4.95 9.54 4.22
CA ASN A 176 3.78 8.74 3.85
C ASN A 176 4.12 7.26 3.72
N GLY A 177 5.25 6.94 3.07
CA GLY A 177 5.70 5.56 2.90
C GLY A 177 6.05 4.89 4.23
N LEU A 178 6.73 5.61 5.13
CA LEU A 178 7.08 5.11 6.46
C LEU A 178 5.84 4.91 7.32
N THR A 179 4.88 5.84 7.27
CA THR A 179 3.60 5.71 7.99
C THR A 179 2.87 4.45 7.56
N ALA A 180 2.67 4.25 6.25
CA ALA A 180 2.00 3.05 5.71
C ALA A 180 2.71 1.74 6.10
N VAL A 181 4.05 1.72 6.06
CA VAL A 181 4.83 0.56 6.50
C VAL A 181 4.72 0.35 8.01
N SER A 182 4.72 1.41 8.81
CA SER A 182 4.59 1.31 10.26
C SER A 182 3.21 0.76 10.68
N ASP A 183 2.14 1.16 9.99
CA ASP A 183 0.79 0.66 10.24
C ASP A 183 0.68 -0.84 9.94
N THR A 184 1.24 -1.28 8.80
CA THR A 184 1.25 -2.71 8.45
C THR A 184 2.12 -3.54 9.39
N LEU A 185 3.27 -3.01 9.81
CA LEU A 185 4.13 -3.66 10.81
C LEU A 185 3.43 -3.76 12.17
N ALA A 186 2.75 -2.70 12.61
CA ALA A 186 1.98 -2.71 13.86
C ALA A 186 0.88 -3.78 13.81
N ASN A 187 0.12 -3.84 12.72
CA ASN A 187 -0.91 -4.87 12.51
C ASN A 187 -0.37 -6.30 12.46
N LEU A 188 0.88 -6.49 12.01
CA LEU A 188 1.57 -7.78 12.04
C LEU A 188 2.02 -8.12 13.46
N LEU A 189 2.57 -7.16 14.20
CA LEU A 189 3.01 -7.32 15.58
C LEU A 189 1.85 -7.63 16.54
N ASP A 190 0.70 -6.99 16.34
CA ASP A 190 -0.51 -7.22 17.14
C ASP A 190 -1.05 -8.66 17.02
N ASP A 191 -0.74 -9.36 15.92
CA ASP A 191 -1.15 -10.75 15.72
C ASP A 191 -0.21 -11.77 16.36
N ILE A 192 1.05 -11.40 16.63
CA ILE A 192 2.06 -12.33 17.17
C ILE A 192 1.59 -13.00 18.47
N PRO A 193 1.03 -12.29 19.47
CA PRO A 193 0.51 -12.92 20.68
C PRO A 193 -0.55 -13.99 20.38
N THR A 194 -1.43 -13.75 19.39
CA THR A 194 -2.47 -14.71 19.03
C THR A 194 -1.90 -15.95 18.32
N LEU A 195 -0.80 -15.79 17.58
CA LEU A 195 -0.06 -16.91 17.01
C LEU A 195 0.64 -17.73 18.10
N GLU A 196 1.24 -17.06 19.09
CA GLU A 196 1.88 -17.72 20.24
C GLU A 196 0.87 -18.54 21.05
N GLU A 197 -0.29 -17.96 21.37
CA GLU A 197 -1.41 -18.67 21.99
C GLU A 197 -1.84 -19.88 21.16
N GLY A 198 -1.87 -19.73 19.83
CA GLY A 198 -2.20 -20.80 18.91
C GLY A 198 -1.19 -21.94 18.92
N ILE A 199 0.11 -21.63 18.86
CA ILE A 199 1.21 -22.59 18.96
C ILE A 199 1.16 -23.32 20.30
N GLN A 200 0.93 -22.60 21.40
CA GLN A 200 0.81 -23.21 22.72
C GLN A 200 -0.38 -24.16 22.80
N ALA A 201 -1.54 -23.79 22.24
CA ALA A 201 -2.69 -24.67 22.13
C ALA A 201 -2.38 -25.92 21.27
N GLY A 202 -1.59 -25.76 20.21
CA GLY A 202 -1.07 -26.85 19.40
C GLY A 202 -0.16 -27.80 20.16
N HIS A 203 0.75 -27.27 20.99
CA HIS A 203 1.60 -28.10 21.86
C HIS A 203 0.78 -28.91 22.86
N VAL A 204 -0.22 -28.30 23.49
CA VAL A 204 -1.12 -29.01 24.41
C VAL A 204 -1.89 -30.11 23.67
N ALA A 205 -2.40 -29.82 22.47
CA ALA A 205 -3.08 -30.80 21.62
C ALA A 205 -2.17 -31.99 21.22
N LEU A 206 -0.92 -31.73 20.86
CA LEU A 206 0.04 -32.79 20.52
C LEU A 206 0.48 -33.60 21.74
N ALA A 207 0.72 -32.94 22.88
CA ALA A 207 1.04 -33.63 24.13
C ALA A 207 -0.10 -34.56 24.57
N GLU A 208 -1.36 -34.16 24.38
CA GLU A 208 -2.52 -35.01 24.63
C GLU A 208 -2.48 -36.28 23.74
N VAL A 209 -2.16 -36.14 22.45
CA VAL A 209 -1.98 -37.28 21.55
C VAL A 209 -0.87 -38.20 22.05
N GLU A 210 0.31 -37.64 22.33
CA GLU A 210 1.48 -38.39 22.78
C GLU A 210 1.21 -39.17 24.07
N ASN A 211 0.53 -38.56 25.03
CA ASN A 211 0.18 -39.19 26.31
C ASN A 211 -0.76 -40.40 26.16
N ASN A 212 -1.55 -40.43 25.09
CA ASN A 212 -2.51 -41.49 24.85
C ASN A 212 -1.98 -42.61 23.92
N ILE A 213 -0.87 -42.40 23.20
CA ILE A 213 -0.25 -43.45 22.36
C ILE A 213 0.05 -44.74 23.15
N PRO A 214 0.63 -44.70 24.37
CA PRO A 214 0.89 -45.91 25.13
C PRO A 214 -0.37 -46.73 25.44
N LEU A 215 -1.53 -46.06 25.63
CA LEU A 215 -2.79 -46.76 25.89
C LEU A 215 -3.25 -47.56 24.66
N LEU A 216 -3.11 -46.98 23.46
CA LEU A 216 -3.44 -47.65 22.21
C LEU A 216 -2.47 -48.81 21.92
N GLU A 217 -1.19 -48.62 22.21
CA GLU A 217 -0.17 -49.68 22.05
C GLU A 217 -0.43 -50.85 23.00
N ASN A 218 -0.77 -50.57 24.26
CA ASN A 218 -1.17 -51.60 25.23
C ASN A 218 -2.41 -52.35 24.75
N GLY A 219 -3.40 -51.64 24.19
CA GLY A 219 -4.56 -52.23 23.53
C GLY A 219 -4.18 -53.18 22.41
N ARG A 220 -3.30 -52.75 21.51
CA ARG A 220 -2.80 -53.56 20.39
C ARG A 220 -2.11 -54.83 20.87
N ILE A 221 -1.18 -54.71 21.81
CA ILE A 221 -0.45 -55.84 22.39
C ILE A 221 -1.42 -56.82 23.06
N TRP A 222 -2.45 -56.31 23.76
CA TRP A 222 -3.48 -57.15 24.36
C TRP A 222 -4.27 -57.92 23.30
N LEU A 223 -4.72 -57.26 22.22
CA LEU A 223 -5.43 -57.91 21.11
C LEU A 223 -4.60 -58.98 20.41
N GLU A 224 -3.32 -58.71 20.17
CA GLU A 224 -2.39 -59.65 19.54
C GLU A 224 -2.23 -60.91 20.41
N ASN A 225 -1.95 -60.72 21.70
CA ASN A 225 -1.85 -61.81 22.66
C ASN A 225 -3.15 -62.61 22.77
N HIS A 226 -4.31 -61.94 22.73
CA HIS A 226 -5.61 -62.59 22.86
C HIS A 226 -5.99 -63.37 21.60
N THR A 227 -5.69 -62.83 20.42
CA THR A 227 -5.92 -63.51 19.14
C THR A 227 -5.07 -64.78 19.05
N GLY A 228 -3.79 -64.74 19.47
CA GLY A 228 -2.95 -65.93 19.51
C GLY A 228 -3.47 -67.02 20.45
N LYS A 229 -4.11 -66.65 21.57
CA LYS A 229 -4.79 -67.61 22.46
C LYS A 229 -6.01 -68.24 21.77
N LEU A 230 -6.83 -67.44 21.10
CA LEU A 230 -8.00 -67.94 20.37
C LEU A 230 -7.58 -68.91 19.25
N ASP A 231 -6.56 -68.58 18.47
CA ASP A 231 -6.02 -69.48 17.43
C ASP A 231 -5.59 -70.82 18.02
N THR A 232 -4.91 -70.81 19.18
CA THR A 232 -4.51 -72.02 19.89
C THR A 232 -5.72 -72.85 20.34
N TYR A 233 -6.76 -72.19 20.86
CA TYR A 233 -8.01 -72.88 21.25
C TYR A 233 -8.73 -73.48 20.04
N PHE A 234 -8.83 -72.74 18.92
CA PHE A 234 -9.43 -73.24 17.69
C PHE A 234 -8.66 -74.41 17.11
N GLN A 235 -7.33 -74.34 17.02
CA GLN A 235 -6.49 -75.46 16.60
C GLN A 235 -6.65 -76.67 17.53
N SER A 236 -6.75 -76.46 18.84
CA SER A 236 -6.99 -77.55 19.79
C SER A 236 -8.35 -78.22 19.57
N ILE A 237 -9.40 -77.44 19.29
CA ILE A 237 -10.73 -77.96 18.95
C ILE A 237 -10.70 -78.68 17.60
N GLU A 238 -10.02 -78.12 16.60
CA GLU A 238 -9.86 -78.71 15.26
C GLU A 238 -9.13 -80.04 15.31
N ASN A 239 -7.99 -80.12 16.00
CA ASN A 239 -7.25 -81.37 16.20
C ASN A 239 -8.11 -82.40 16.94
N MET A 240 -8.86 -82.00 17.97
CA MET A 240 -9.76 -82.89 18.70
C MET A 240 -10.92 -83.40 17.82
N LEU A 241 -11.46 -82.55 16.94
CA LEU A 241 -12.46 -82.92 15.96
C LEU A 241 -11.87 -83.84 14.89
N GLN A 242 -10.67 -83.57 14.39
CA GLN A 242 -9.97 -84.42 13.43
C GLN A 242 -9.69 -85.79 14.03
N ASP A 243 -9.16 -85.87 15.25
CA ASP A 243 -8.93 -87.14 15.98
C ASP A 243 -10.25 -87.90 16.23
N ALA A 244 -11.35 -87.17 16.48
CA ALA A 244 -12.67 -87.77 16.63
C ALA A 244 -13.24 -88.28 15.28
N VAL A 245 -12.97 -87.56 14.19
CA VAL A 245 -13.43 -87.86 12.83
C VAL A 245 -12.59 -88.96 12.16
N GLU A 246 -11.29 -89.03 12.40
CA GLU A 246 -10.44 -90.16 11.98
C GLU A 246 -10.78 -91.43 12.78
N SER A 247 -11.20 -91.26 14.04
CA SER A 247 -11.86 -92.30 14.84
C SER A 247 -13.32 -92.58 14.39
N ALA A 248 -13.83 -91.94 13.32
CA ALA A 248 -15.25 -91.94 12.98
C ALA A 248 -15.78 -92.95 11.97
N GLY A 249 -14.92 -93.76 11.36
CA GLY A 249 -15.40 -95.03 10.77
C GLY A 249 -16.18 -95.86 11.82
N PRO A 250 -15.65 -95.99 13.04
CA PRO A 250 -16.39 -96.49 14.20
C PRO A 250 -17.29 -95.48 14.93
N PHE A 251 -17.07 -94.16 14.88
CA PHE A 251 -17.86 -93.15 15.63
C PHE A 251 -19.31 -93.06 15.21
N LEU A 252 -19.68 -93.16 13.92
CA LEU A 252 -21.11 -93.14 13.53
C LEU A 252 -21.83 -94.40 14.04
N GLN A 253 -21.13 -95.53 14.09
CA GLN A 253 -21.59 -96.77 14.70
C GLN A 253 -21.68 -96.62 16.22
N MET A 254 -20.68 -95.99 16.83
CA MET A 254 -20.61 -95.65 18.25
C MET A 254 -21.60 -94.55 18.66
N LEU A 255 -22.06 -93.67 17.77
CA LEU A 255 -23.08 -92.63 18.01
C LEU A 255 -24.47 -93.25 18.01
N ASN A 256 -24.68 -94.24 17.13
CA ASN A 256 -25.87 -95.10 17.14
C ASN A 256 -25.90 -95.97 18.41
N ASP A 257 -24.76 -96.57 18.78
CA ASP A 257 -24.58 -97.32 20.04
C ASP A 257 -24.60 -96.39 21.28
N TRP A 258 -24.23 -95.12 21.16
CA TRP A 258 -24.29 -94.09 22.21
C TRP A 258 -25.72 -93.59 22.40
N PHE A 259 -26.51 -93.40 21.34
CA PHE A 259 -27.94 -93.10 21.46
C PHE A 259 -28.70 -94.29 22.08
N GLU A 260 -28.33 -95.53 21.78
CA GLU A 260 -28.85 -96.71 22.46
C GLU A 260 -28.32 -96.88 23.91
N GLY A 261 -27.06 -96.50 24.16
CA GLY A 261 -26.37 -96.63 25.45
C GLY A 261 -26.69 -95.55 26.48
N VAL A 262 -26.83 -94.28 26.05
CA VAL A 262 -27.35 -93.16 26.87
C VAL A 262 -28.76 -93.47 27.36
N ARG A 263 -29.54 -94.23 26.57
CA ARG A 263 -30.87 -94.69 26.93
C ARG A 263 -30.87 -95.84 27.95
N LYS A 264 -29.73 -96.51 28.19
CA LYS A 264 -29.60 -97.68 29.09
C LYS A 264 -28.92 -97.42 30.43
N TRP A 265 -28.61 -96.17 30.74
CA TRP A 265 -27.93 -95.63 31.94
C TRP A 265 -26.43 -95.34 31.75
N LEU A 266 -26.02 -94.14 32.15
CA LEU A 266 -24.70 -93.89 32.78
C LEU A 266 -24.31 -95.13 33.62
N PRO A 267 -23.14 -95.79 33.45
CA PRO A 267 -21.85 -95.11 33.57
C PRO A 267 -20.62 -95.73 32.82
N PHE A 268 -19.53 -94.93 32.81
CA PHE A 268 -18.10 -95.20 32.53
C PHE A 268 -17.63 -95.77 31.17
N GLY A 269 -17.08 -94.89 30.33
CA GLY A 269 -16.14 -95.29 29.25
C GLY A 269 -15.95 -94.24 28.16
N LEU A 270 -17.04 -93.70 27.61
CA LEU A 270 -17.01 -92.68 26.55
C LEU A 270 -17.07 -91.23 27.06
N GLY A 271 -17.15 -91.07 28.38
CA GLY A 271 -17.18 -89.78 29.04
C GLY A 271 -15.92 -88.94 28.80
N GLN A 272 -14.74 -89.51 28.55
CA GLN A 272 -13.51 -88.73 28.43
C GLN A 272 -13.47 -87.82 27.19
N LYS A 273 -13.91 -88.27 26.01
CA LYS A 273 -13.95 -87.42 24.80
C LYS A 273 -15.06 -86.36 24.87
N ALA A 274 -16.26 -86.75 25.32
CA ALA A 274 -17.35 -85.80 25.54
C ALA A 274 -17.01 -84.80 26.65
N ALA A 275 -16.33 -85.24 27.72
CA ALA A 275 -15.81 -84.37 28.75
C ALA A 275 -14.70 -83.46 28.23
N ALA A 276 -13.83 -83.91 27.33
CA ALA A 276 -12.80 -83.05 26.73
C ALA A 276 -13.41 -81.95 25.87
N VAL A 277 -14.41 -82.26 25.02
CA VAL A 277 -15.13 -81.25 24.23
C VAL A 277 -15.93 -80.30 25.12
N MET A 278 -16.68 -80.84 26.09
CA MET A 278 -17.41 -80.02 27.06
C MET A 278 -16.47 -79.17 27.91
N GLN A 279 -15.28 -79.68 28.26
CA GLN A 279 -14.24 -78.94 28.98
C GLN A 279 -13.67 -77.81 28.10
N SER A 280 -13.43 -78.02 26.81
CA SER A 280 -12.98 -76.97 25.88
C SER A 280 -14.05 -75.90 25.67
N ILE A 281 -15.31 -76.28 25.47
CA ILE A 281 -16.44 -75.33 25.41
C ILE A 281 -16.58 -74.59 26.74
N THR A 282 -16.49 -75.29 27.87
CA THR A 282 -16.54 -74.68 29.20
C THR A 282 -15.36 -73.73 29.42
N THR A 283 -14.16 -74.07 28.95
CA THR A 283 -12.96 -73.22 29.04
C THR A 283 -13.14 -71.97 28.17
N LEU A 284 -13.67 -72.09 26.96
CA LEU A 284 -13.99 -70.96 26.09
C LEU A 284 -15.07 -70.05 26.71
N LEU A 285 -16.07 -70.64 27.36
CA LEU A 285 -17.13 -69.91 28.05
C LEU A 285 -16.63 -69.22 29.34
N ILE A 286 -15.65 -69.83 30.03
CA ILE A 286 -14.98 -69.25 31.20
C ILE A 286 -14.01 -68.12 30.81
N GLU A 287 -13.37 -68.20 29.65
CA GLU A 287 -12.50 -67.13 29.12
C GLU A 287 -13.30 -65.93 28.57
N THR A 288 -14.55 -66.15 28.12
CA THR A 288 -15.39 -65.08 27.54
C THR A 288 -15.56 -63.84 28.44
N PRO A 289 -15.85 -63.95 29.76
CA PRO A 289 -15.85 -62.80 30.66
C PRO A 289 -14.51 -62.06 30.74
N ALA A 290 -13.38 -62.79 30.71
CA ALA A 290 -12.06 -62.19 30.73
C ALA A 290 -11.74 -61.47 29.40
N THR A 291 -12.17 -62.04 28.27
CA THR A 291 -12.11 -61.39 26.95
C THR A 291 -12.93 -60.10 26.93
N ILE A 292 -14.17 -60.12 27.40
CA ILE A 292 -15.06 -58.94 27.40
C ILE A 292 -14.48 -57.84 28.30
N SER A 293 -14.05 -58.21 29.52
CA SER A 293 -13.40 -57.28 30.46
C SER A 293 -12.10 -56.70 29.88
N GLY A 294 -11.30 -57.54 29.22
CA GLY A 294 -10.06 -57.14 28.58
C GLY A 294 -10.29 -56.25 27.35
N LEU A 295 -11.32 -56.52 26.54
CA LEU A 295 -11.72 -55.68 25.41
C LEU A 295 -12.19 -54.31 25.93
N ASP A 296 -12.96 -54.28 27.01
CA ASP A 296 -13.39 -53.02 27.60
C ASP A 296 -12.20 -52.20 28.11
N THR A 297 -11.35 -52.82 28.94
CA THR A 297 -10.22 -52.15 29.59
C THR A 297 -9.13 -51.72 28.60
N ASN A 298 -8.79 -52.57 27.63
CA ASN A 298 -7.64 -52.35 26.75
C ASN A 298 -8.02 -51.72 25.41
N ILE A 299 -9.28 -51.78 24.98
CA ILE A 299 -9.71 -51.25 23.67
C ILE A 299 -10.81 -50.20 23.83
N SER A 300 -11.93 -50.54 24.46
CA SER A 300 -13.08 -49.64 24.58
C SER A 300 -12.72 -48.35 25.32
N GLN A 301 -12.09 -48.45 26.50
CA GLN A 301 -11.77 -47.28 27.33
C GLN A 301 -10.72 -46.36 26.67
N PRO A 302 -9.58 -46.84 26.14
CA PRO A 302 -8.64 -45.99 25.41
C PRO A 302 -9.27 -45.33 24.17
N LEU A 303 -10.05 -46.10 23.41
CA LEU A 303 -10.73 -45.57 22.23
C LEU A 303 -11.80 -44.55 22.63
N ALA A 304 -12.50 -44.76 23.74
CA ALA A 304 -13.47 -43.84 24.28
C ALA A 304 -12.83 -42.51 24.71
N ALA A 305 -11.59 -42.48 25.20
CA ALA A 305 -10.90 -41.23 25.50
C ALA A 305 -10.77 -40.30 24.27
N TRP A 306 -10.73 -40.88 23.06
CA TRP A 306 -10.58 -40.14 21.80
C TRP A 306 -11.91 -39.96 21.05
N LEU A 307 -12.72 -41.02 21.01
CA LEU A 307 -13.93 -41.10 20.20
C LEU A 307 -15.20 -40.79 20.98
N ASN A 308 -15.14 -40.66 22.31
CA ASN A 308 -16.31 -40.22 23.06
C ASN A 308 -16.77 -38.87 22.55
N ARG A 309 -18.08 -38.68 22.71
CA ARG A 309 -18.72 -37.41 22.46
C ARG A 309 -18.85 -36.66 23.77
N ASP A 310 -18.57 -35.38 23.68
CA ASP A 310 -18.94 -34.38 24.68
C ASP A 310 -20.47 -34.32 24.87
N ASN A 311 -20.93 -33.70 25.95
CA ASN A 311 -22.29 -33.18 26.13
C ASN A 311 -22.77 -32.35 24.92
N ASP A 312 -21.86 -31.67 24.22
CA ASP A 312 -22.14 -30.91 22.99
C ASP A 312 -22.21 -31.79 21.72
N GLY A 313 -22.04 -33.11 21.85
CA GLY A 313 -22.11 -34.08 20.75
C GLY A 313 -20.87 -34.15 19.87
N GLU A 314 -19.83 -33.36 20.16
CA GLU A 314 -18.57 -33.33 19.42
C GLU A 314 -17.60 -34.42 19.89
N ILE A 315 -16.87 -35.03 18.95
CA ILE A 315 -15.83 -36.03 19.23
C ILE A 315 -14.66 -35.36 19.95
N LEU A 316 -14.20 -35.95 21.08
CA LEU A 316 -13.11 -35.42 21.90
C LEU A 316 -11.81 -35.20 21.11
N LEU A 317 -11.42 -36.16 20.26
CA LEU A 317 -10.27 -36.01 19.36
C LEU A 317 -10.40 -34.75 18.49
N ARG A 318 -11.59 -34.51 17.93
CA ARG A 318 -11.82 -33.34 17.09
C ARG A 318 -11.70 -32.06 17.91
N LYS A 319 -12.31 -32.05 19.10
CA LYS A 319 -12.36 -30.88 19.99
C LYS A 319 -10.98 -30.52 20.55
N ASN A 320 -10.24 -31.50 21.04
CA ASN A 320 -9.03 -31.29 21.82
C ASN A 320 -7.76 -31.26 20.96
N VAL A 321 -7.78 -31.92 19.80
CA VAL A 321 -6.58 -32.02 18.94
C VAL A 321 -6.79 -31.32 17.61
N ILE A 322 -7.79 -31.75 16.83
CA ILE A 322 -7.93 -31.32 15.44
C ILE A 322 -8.28 -29.83 15.36
N LYS A 323 -9.25 -29.37 16.16
CA LYS A 323 -9.69 -27.97 16.15
C LYS A 323 -8.57 -27.02 16.56
N PRO A 324 -7.87 -27.19 17.71
CA PRO A 324 -6.79 -26.31 18.09
C PRO A 324 -5.67 -26.24 17.04
N LEU A 325 -5.26 -27.37 16.47
CA LEU A 325 -4.25 -27.38 15.40
C LEU A 325 -4.73 -26.63 14.16
N ARG A 326 -5.97 -26.87 13.72
CA ARG A 326 -6.50 -26.23 12.51
C ARG A 326 -6.77 -24.74 12.71
N GLU A 327 -7.55 -24.41 13.71
CA GLU A 327 -8.12 -23.07 13.91
C GLU A 327 -7.13 -22.13 14.61
N ASN A 328 -6.33 -22.65 15.54
CA ASN A 328 -5.42 -21.81 16.31
C ASN A 328 -3.98 -21.86 15.79
N VAL A 329 -3.49 -22.97 15.23
CA VAL A 329 -2.14 -23.01 14.65
C VAL A 329 -2.18 -22.67 13.16
N LEU A 330 -2.84 -23.49 12.34
CA LEU A 330 -2.73 -23.38 10.89
C LEU A 330 -3.35 -22.08 10.37
N THR A 331 -4.58 -21.76 10.78
CA THR A 331 -5.24 -20.51 10.35
C THR A 331 -4.48 -19.27 10.83
N LYS A 332 -3.98 -19.24 12.07
CA LYS A 332 -3.20 -18.09 12.58
C LYS A 332 -1.84 -17.94 11.89
N THR A 333 -1.19 -19.07 11.59
CA THR A 333 0.06 -19.07 10.82
C THR A 333 -0.19 -18.53 9.41
N GLU A 334 -1.26 -18.98 8.74
CA GLU A 334 -1.63 -18.49 7.42
C GLU A 334 -1.96 -16.99 7.42
N GLN A 335 -2.69 -16.51 8.43
CA GLN A 335 -2.98 -15.09 8.62
C GLN A 335 -1.69 -14.27 8.81
N THR A 336 -0.78 -14.73 9.66
CA THR A 336 0.50 -14.06 9.94
C THR A 336 1.38 -14.02 8.68
N VAL A 337 1.46 -15.12 7.94
CA VAL A 337 2.18 -15.18 6.65
C VAL A 337 1.54 -14.25 5.62
N GLY A 338 0.21 -14.17 5.59
CA GLY A 338 -0.55 -13.24 4.76
C GLY A 338 -0.17 -11.78 5.05
N LYS A 339 -0.22 -11.37 6.32
CA LYS A 339 0.16 -10.02 6.76
C LYS A 339 1.63 -9.70 6.51
N ALA A 340 2.53 -10.66 6.66
CA ALA A 340 3.94 -10.47 6.34
C ALA A 340 4.16 -10.20 4.83
N LYS A 341 3.43 -10.92 3.96
CA LYS A 341 3.44 -10.65 2.52
C LYS A 341 2.84 -9.28 2.19
N GLU A 342 1.74 -8.90 2.83
CA GLU A 342 1.12 -7.59 2.68
C GLU A 342 2.08 -6.46 3.09
N THR A 343 2.76 -6.61 4.23
CA THR A 343 3.79 -5.67 4.70
C THR A 343 4.88 -5.48 3.64
N HIS A 344 5.37 -6.56 3.03
CA HIS A 344 6.35 -6.49 1.95
C HIS A 344 5.82 -5.76 0.70
N LEU A 345 4.56 -6.00 0.33
CA LEU A 345 3.93 -5.32 -0.80
C LEU A 345 3.79 -3.82 -0.53
N VAL A 346 3.31 -3.44 0.66
CA VAL A 346 3.18 -2.04 1.08
C VAL A 346 4.54 -1.35 1.15
N TYR A 347 5.55 -1.99 1.73
CA TYR A 347 6.92 -1.48 1.73
C TYR A 347 7.44 -1.19 0.32
N THR A 348 7.19 -2.11 -0.62
CA THR A 348 7.67 -1.94 -2.00
C THR A 348 6.93 -0.81 -2.70
N ALA A 349 5.60 -0.83 -2.65
CA ALA A 349 4.73 0.06 -3.42
C ALA A 349 4.62 1.48 -2.84
N GLN A 350 4.65 1.62 -1.52
CA GLN A 350 4.42 2.89 -0.84
C GLN A 350 5.70 3.59 -0.37
N LEU A 351 6.79 2.86 -0.18
CA LEU A 351 8.05 3.43 0.30
C LEU A 351 9.18 3.29 -0.74
N LYS A 352 9.55 2.06 -1.10
CA LYS A 352 10.74 1.81 -1.91
C LYS A 352 10.66 2.45 -3.30
N GLU A 353 9.63 2.15 -4.07
CA GLU A 353 9.50 2.63 -5.46
C GLU A 353 9.28 4.16 -5.52
N PRO A 354 8.38 4.77 -4.72
CA PRO A 354 8.20 6.21 -4.72
C PRO A 354 9.46 6.98 -4.32
N VAL A 355 10.16 6.54 -3.28
CA VAL A 355 11.40 7.19 -2.84
C VAL A 355 12.49 7.07 -3.91
N GLN A 356 12.65 5.88 -4.51
CA GLN A 356 13.61 5.69 -5.58
C GLN A 356 13.31 6.59 -6.79
N THR A 357 12.03 6.76 -7.12
CA THR A 357 11.57 7.63 -8.21
C THR A 357 11.86 9.10 -7.89
N ALA A 358 11.48 9.55 -6.69
CA ALA A 358 11.70 10.93 -6.25
C ALA A 358 13.19 11.29 -6.20
N VAL A 359 14.04 10.42 -5.63
CA VAL A 359 15.49 10.62 -5.60
C VAL A 359 16.11 10.63 -7.00
N THR A 360 15.62 9.78 -7.91
CA THR A 360 16.11 9.74 -9.29
C THR A 360 15.75 11.03 -10.04
N ASN A 361 14.51 11.49 -9.90
CA ASN A 361 14.04 12.76 -10.48
C ASN A 361 14.84 13.94 -9.92
N GLN A 362 15.04 13.98 -8.60
CA GLN A 362 15.83 15.02 -7.94
C GLN A 362 17.26 15.06 -8.48
N ARG A 363 17.90 13.89 -8.67
CA ARG A 363 19.25 13.79 -9.24
C ARG A 363 19.29 14.27 -10.69
N ALA A 364 18.31 13.89 -11.51
CA ALA A 364 18.21 14.32 -12.90
C ALA A 364 18.07 15.86 -12.99
N ILE A 365 17.21 16.46 -12.16
CA ILE A 365 17.04 17.92 -12.12
C ILE A 365 18.33 18.62 -11.69
N ARG A 366 19.02 18.11 -10.66
CA ARG A 366 20.33 18.66 -10.25
C ARG A 366 21.37 18.58 -11.38
N GLN A 367 21.38 17.50 -12.15
CA GLN A 367 22.26 17.39 -13.32
C GLN A 367 21.89 18.41 -14.40
N MET A 368 20.60 18.59 -14.69
CA MET A 368 20.12 19.61 -15.63
C MET A 368 20.52 21.02 -15.18
N ILE A 369 20.42 21.33 -13.88
CA ILE A 369 20.87 22.61 -13.32
C ILE A 369 22.38 22.82 -13.55
N THR A 370 23.21 21.81 -13.27
CA THR A 370 24.65 21.90 -13.51
C THR A 370 24.97 22.14 -14.99
N LEU A 371 24.38 21.35 -15.89
CA LEU A 371 24.58 21.50 -17.33
C LEU A 371 24.09 22.86 -17.83
N TYR A 372 22.95 23.34 -17.34
CA TYR A 372 22.38 24.63 -17.73
C TYR A 372 23.29 25.79 -17.33
N ARG A 373 23.90 25.71 -16.13
CA ARG A 373 24.90 26.68 -15.66
C ARG A 373 26.18 26.65 -16.46
N GLU A 374 26.68 25.46 -16.82
CA GLU A 374 27.86 25.31 -17.67
C GLU A 374 27.63 25.87 -19.08
N GLU A 375 26.45 25.61 -19.67
CA GLU A 375 26.07 26.08 -21.01
C GLU A 375 25.95 27.60 -21.08
N HIS A 376 25.40 28.22 -20.03
CA HIS A 376 25.13 29.67 -20.00
C HIS A 376 26.15 30.48 -19.20
N GLN A 377 27.19 29.84 -18.67
CA GLN A 377 28.27 30.45 -17.86
C GLN A 377 27.77 31.21 -16.62
N VAL A 378 26.84 30.62 -15.87
CA VAL A 378 26.16 31.24 -14.69
C VAL A 378 26.44 30.54 -13.38
#